data_AF-A0A431IX58-F1
#
_entry.id   AF-A0A431IX58-F1
#
_cell.length_a   1.000
_cell.length_b   1.000
_cell.length_c   1.000
_cell.angle_alpha   90.00
_cell.angle_beta   90.00
_cell.angle_gamma   90.00
#
_symmetry.space_group_name_H-M   'P 1'
#
loop_
_entity.id
_entity.type
_entity.pdbx_description
1 polymer ?
#
loop_
_entity_poly.entity_id
_entity_poly.type
_entity_poly.pdbx_seq_one_letter_code
_entity_poly.pdbx_strand_id
1 'polypeptide(L)'
;MNKIIMTLLVGLVLTSCSSVPVVKYQQCKTYSISGDNVEWKPVKFYQSASEKKLYIQLPEYANFEPSLFVNDPDFDRPAGVPYTYNKTTHTFRIDDNYDEYILSRTDPDTTSDEIVYIKCNRWLPLENESE
;
A
#
# COMPACT_ATOMS: atom_id res chain seq x y z
N MET A 1 64.05 39.31 17.28
CA MET A 1 64.28 38.08 16.49
C MET A 1 63.31 37.01 16.97
N ASN A 2 62.44 36.53 16.07
CA ASN A 2 61.80 35.19 15.97
C ASN A 2 61.36 34.50 17.29
N LYS A 3 60.14 34.00 17.49
CA LYS A 3 59.23 33.27 16.59
C LYS A 3 57.79 33.35 17.17
N ILE A 4 56.79 33.64 16.35
CA ILE A 4 55.39 33.27 16.65
C ILE A 4 55.06 32.14 15.68
N ILE A 5 54.76 30.98 16.26
CA ILE A 5 54.26 29.79 15.55
C ILE A 5 52.79 30.09 15.25
N MET A 6 52.46 30.25 13.97
CA MET A 6 51.07 30.37 13.52
C MET A 6 50.63 29.00 13.01
N THR A 7 49.83 28.33 13.85
CA THR A 7 49.32 26.98 13.62
C THR A 7 48.28 26.97 12.51
N LEU A 8 48.43 25.98 11.63
CA LEU A 8 47.53 25.58 10.54
C LEU A 8 46.09 25.40 11.05
N LEU A 9 45.12 26.09 10.43
CA LEU A 9 43.70 25.71 10.49
C LEU A 9 43.32 25.14 9.13
N VAL A 10 43.41 23.82 9.02
CA VAL A 10 42.80 23.05 7.92
C VAL A 10 41.30 23.12 8.12
N GLY A 11 40.63 23.89 7.27
CA GLY A 11 39.17 23.97 7.24
C GLY A 11 38.60 22.59 6.94
N LEU A 12 37.97 21.98 7.94
CA LEU A 12 37.16 20.78 7.79
C LEU A 12 35.86 21.21 7.09
N VAL A 13 35.79 21.04 5.77
CA VAL A 13 34.53 21.16 5.04
C VAL A 13 33.71 19.93 5.38
N LEU A 14 32.84 20.04 6.38
CA LEU A 14 31.79 19.05 6.61
C LEU A 14 30.85 19.11 5.41
N THR A 15 31.03 18.19 4.47
CA THR A 15 30.01 17.86 3.47
C THR A 15 28.82 17.32 4.24
N SER A 16 27.84 18.17 4.51
CA SER A 16 26.51 17.74 4.93
C SER A 16 25.92 16.93 3.79
N CYS A 17 26.03 15.60 3.86
CA CYS A 17 25.14 14.71 3.15
C CYS A 17 23.73 15.07 3.62
N SER A 18 23.01 15.87 2.83
CA SER A 18 21.57 15.99 2.97
C SER A 18 21.00 14.60 2.74
N SER A 19 20.76 13.87 3.83
CA SER A 19 19.92 12.69 3.82
C SER A 19 18.54 13.17 3.41
N VAL A 20 18.22 13.05 2.12
CA VAL A 20 16.84 13.18 1.66
C VAL A 20 16.07 12.14 2.47
N PRO A 21 15.12 12.56 3.32
CA PRO A 21 14.35 11.60 4.09
C PRO A 21 13.64 10.69 3.10
N VAL A 22 13.92 9.38 3.19
CA VAL A 22 13.21 8.37 2.41
C VAL A 22 11.80 8.32 2.98
N VAL A 23 10.89 9.05 2.35
CA VAL A 23 9.46 9.02 2.69
C VAL A 23 8.95 7.63 2.33
N LYS A 24 8.70 6.80 3.35
CA LYS A 24 7.99 5.53 3.17
C LYS A 24 6.50 5.87 3.04
N TYR A 25 5.92 5.55 1.89
CA TYR A 25 4.48 5.66 1.66
C TYR A 25 3.83 4.37 2.15
N GLN A 26 2.82 4.46 3.02
CA GLN A 26 2.11 3.26 3.52
C GLN A 26 0.59 3.40 3.45
N GLN A 27 0.06 4.49 2.88
CA GLN A 27 -1.39 4.68 2.80
C GLN A 27 -1.77 5.18 1.41
N CYS A 28 -2.85 4.64 0.86
CA CYS A 28 -3.41 5.16 -0.39
C CYS A 28 -4.60 6.09 -0.14
N LYS A 29 -4.58 7.30 -0.69
CA LYS A 29 -5.69 8.26 -0.57
C LYS A 29 -6.89 7.88 -1.41
N THR A 30 -6.66 7.40 -2.63
CA THR A 30 -7.70 7.21 -3.64
C THR A 30 -7.42 5.97 -4.48
N TYR A 31 -8.45 5.18 -4.71
CA TYR A 31 -8.40 3.96 -5.50
C TYR A 31 -9.21 4.12 -6.79
N SER A 32 -8.78 3.44 -7.86
CA SER A 32 -9.61 3.20 -9.05
C SER A 32 -9.91 1.72 -9.16
N ILE A 33 -11.11 1.41 -9.63
CA ILE A 33 -11.57 0.03 -9.84
C ILE A 33 -11.71 -0.21 -11.35
N SER A 34 -11.12 -1.29 -11.83
CA SER A 34 -11.21 -1.77 -13.21
C SER A 34 -11.34 -3.31 -13.26
N GLY A 35 -11.29 -3.91 -14.44
CA GLY A 35 -11.51 -5.35 -14.64
C GLY A 35 -12.91 -5.64 -15.17
N ASP A 36 -13.44 -6.80 -14.81
CA ASP A 36 -14.70 -7.28 -15.35
C ASP A 36 -15.90 -6.42 -14.93
N ASN A 37 -16.94 -6.46 -15.76
CA ASN A 37 -18.18 -5.75 -15.47
C ASN A 37 -19.09 -6.57 -14.57
N VAL A 38 -18.72 -6.64 -13.30
CA VAL A 38 -19.42 -7.41 -12.28
C VAL A 38 -20.10 -6.51 -11.25
N GLU A 39 -21.16 -7.02 -10.63
CA GLU A 39 -21.95 -6.28 -9.63
C GLU A 39 -21.22 -6.19 -8.28
N TRP A 40 -20.37 -7.15 -7.93
CA TRP A 40 -19.71 -7.25 -6.62
C TRP A 40 -18.47 -6.38 -6.44
N LYS A 41 -18.31 -5.30 -7.21
CA LYS A 41 -17.16 -4.38 -7.08
C LYS A 41 -17.10 -3.76 -5.68
N PRO A 42 -15.90 -3.50 -5.13
CA PRO A 42 -15.75 -2.82 -3.84
C PRO A 42 -16.54 -1.52 -3.76
N VAL A 43 -17.23 -1.33 -2.64
CA VAL A 43 -18.09 -0.15 -2.40
C VAL A 43 -17.44 0.87 -1.47
N LYS A 44 -16.45 0.44 -0.67
CA LYS A 44 -15.80 1.30 0.30
C LYS A 44 -14.37 0.88 0.57
N PHE A 45 -13.51 1.88 0.70
CA PHE A 45 -12.13 1.76 1.16
C PHE A 45 -11.97 2.61 2.41
N TYR A 46 -11.36 2.06 3.45
CA TYR A 46 -11.00 2.83 4.64
C TYR A 46 -9.75 2.26 5.28
N GLN A 47 -9.01 3.12 5.98
CA GLN A 47 -7.74 2.75 6.59
C GLN A 47 -7.76 3.10 8.07
N SER A 48 -7.13 2.26 8.88
CA SER A 48 -6.89 2.54 10.30
C SER A 48 -5.45 3.01 10.47
N ALA A 49 -5.25 4.27 10.80
CA ALA A 49 -3.92 4.84 11.01
C ALA A 49 -3.21 4.19 12.21
N SER A 50 -3.94 3.86 13.27
CA SER A 50 -3.38 3.21 14.47
C SER A 50 -2.98 1.77 14.24
N GLU A 51 -3.73 1.04 13.41
CA GLU A 51 -3.43 -0.38 13.11
C GLU A 51 -2.55 -0.55 11.88
N LYS A 52 -2.35 0.52 11.10
CA LYS A 52 -1.69 0.52 9.78
C LYS A 52 -2.31 -0.50 8.82
N LYS A 53 -3.65 -0.62 8.82
CA LYS A 53 -4.40 -1.60 8.01
C LYS A 53 -5.28 -0.94 6.96
N LEU A 54 -5.41 -1.62 5.81
CA LEU A 54 -6.40 -1.31 4.79
C LEU A 54 -7.63 -2.21 4.94
N TYR A 55 -8.79 -1.61 4.74
CA TYR A 55 -10.06 -2.29 4.67
C TYR A 55 -10.73 -2.06 3.31
N ILE A 56 -11.12 -3.16 2.65
CA ILE A 56 -11.84 -3.16 1.38
C ILE A 56 -13.19 -3.85 1.60
N GLN A 57 -14.28 -3.11 1.43
CA GLN A 57 -15.63 -3.62 1.64
C GLN A 57 -16.31 -3.91 0.30
N LEU A 58 -16.87 -5.11 0.17
CA LEU A 58 -17.73 -5.51 -0.94
C LEU A 58 -19.20 -5.21 -0.63
N PRO A 59 -20.10 -5.22 -1.64
CA PRO A 59 -21.53 -5.04 -1.41
C PRO A 59 -22.09 -6.12 -0.48
N GLU A 60 -23.14 -5.80 0.28
CA GLU A 60 -23.76 -6.73 1.24
C GLU A 60 -24.36 -7.99 0.59
N TYR A 61 -24.64 -7.95 -0.71
CA TYR A 61 -25.15 -9.09 -1.47
C TYR A 61 -24.05 -10.00 -2.03
N ALA A 62 -22.76 -9.67 -1.82
CA ALA A 62 -21.63 -10.46 -2.28
C ALA A 62 -21.43 -11.70 -1.39
N ASN A 63 -22.32 -12.70 -1.51
CA ASN A 63 -22.39 -13.90 -0.67
C ASN A 63 -21.29 -14.95 -0.97
N PHE A 64 -20.05 -14.53 -1.15
CA PHE A 64 -18.89 -15.37 -1.43
C PHE A 64 -17.62 -14.74 -0.84
N GLU A 65 -16.52 -15.49 -0.86
CA GLU A 65 -15.20 -15.03 -0.42
C GLU A 65 -14.25 -15.02 -1.63
N PRO A 66 -13.97 -13.86 -2.23
CA PRO A 66 -13.01 -13.77 -3.32
C PRO A 66 -11.58 -14.01 -2.83
N SER A 67 -10.74 -14.54 -3.72
CA SER A 67 -9.31 -14.61 -3.50
C SER A 67 -8.67 -13.24 -3.73
N LEU A 68 -7.73 -12.87 -2.88
CA LEU A 68 -6.99 -11.61 -2.96
C LEU A 68 -5.52 -11.86 -3.27
N PHE A 69 -5.04 -11.17 -4.31
CA PHE A 69 -3.64 -11.06 -4.68
C PHE A 69 -3.24 -9.60 -4.79
N VAL A 70 -1.94 -9.33 -4.87
CA VAL A 70 -1.39 -8.00 -5.11
C VAL A 70 -0.38 -8.03 -6.23
N ASN A 71 -0.28 -6.92 -6.95
CA ASN A 71 0.76 -6.65 -7.92
C ASN A 71 1.51 -5.40 -7.44
N ASP A 72 2.74 -5.60 -6.97
CA ASP A 72 3.52 -4.58 -6.29
C ASP A 72 5.00 -4.71 -6.72
N PRO A 73 5.76 -3.61 -6.87
CA PRO A 73 7.18 -3.64 -7.24
C PRO A 73 8.06 -4.51 -6.34
N ASP A 74 7.64 -4.79 -5.11
CA ASP A 74 8.35 -5.69 -4.19
C ASP A 74 8.23 -7.18 -4.58
N PHE A 75 7.38 -7.53 -5.55
CA PHE A 75 7.18 -8.89 -6.05
C PHE A 75 7.41 -8.99 -7.56
N ASP A 76 8.05 -10.09 -8.01
CA ASP A 76 8.29 -10.34 -9.44
C ASP A 76 7.00 -10.65 -10.25
N ARG A 77 5.91 -10.98 -9.56
CA ARG A 77 4.62 -11.40 -10.14
C ARG A 77 3.50 -11.23 -9.11
N PRO A 78 2.21 -11.28 -9.52
CA PRO A 78 1.11 -11.27 -8.59
C PRO A 78 1.28 -12.29 -7.46
N ALA A 79 1.14 -11.83 -6.22
CA ALA A 79 1.43 -12.61 -5.03
C ALA A 79 0.25 -12.58 -4.03
N GLY A 80 0.06 -13.68 -3.31
CA GLY A 80 -0.84 -13.69 -2.16
C GLY A 80 -0.19 -12.98 -0.97
N VAL A 81 -0.99 -12.21 -0.23
CA VAL A 81 -0.53 -11.47 0.96
C VAL A 81 -1.38 -11.84 2.17
N PRO A 82 -0.90 -11.59 3.40
CA PRO A 82 -1.72 -11.78 4.60
C PRO A 82 -2.97 -10.87 4.58
N TYR A 83 -4.15 -11.49 4.67
CA TYR A 83 -5.41 -10.80 4.88
C TYR A 83 -6.37 -11.67 5.70
N THR A 84 -7.41 -11.04 6.24
CA THR A 84 -8.58 -11.73 6.79
C THR A 84 -9.84 -11.23 6.12
N TYR A 85 -10.78 -12.12 5.80
CA TYR A 85 -12.09 -11.76 5.27
C TYR A 85 -13.19 -11.95 6.31
N ASN A 86 -13.95 -10.89 6.59
CA ASN A 86 -15.13 -10.96 7.44
C ASN A 86 -16.37 -11.18 6.57
N LYS A 87 -16.96 -12.38 6.64
CA LYS A 87 -18.16 -12.75 5.86
C LYS A 87 -19.41 -11.99 6.26
N THR A 88 -19.50 -11.54 7.51
CA THR A 88 -20.68 -10.78 7.99
C THR A 88 -20.68 -9.37 7.44
N THR A 89 -19.51 -8.72 7.39
CA THR A 89 -19.38 -7.33 6.91
C THR A 89 -18.88 -7.25 5.46
N HIS A 90 -18.64 -8.39 4.81
CA HIS A 90 -18.07 -8.50 3.46
C HIS A 90 -16.80 -7.66 3.29
N THR A 91 -15.91 -7.72 4.28
CA THR A 91 -14.76 -6.82 4.37
C THR A 91 -13.45 -7.59 4.43
N PHE A 92 -12.54 -7.26 3.52
CA PHE A 92 -11.13 -7.61 3.63
C PHE A 92 -10.46 -6.67 4.63
N ARG A 93 -9.65 -7.23 5.52
CA ARG A 93 -8.67 -6.50 6.33
C ARG A 93 -7.29 -6.97 5.92
N ILE A 94 -6.48 -6.04 5.43
CA ILE A 94 -5.16 -6.28 4.85
C ILE A 94 -4.13 -5.55 5.70
N ASP A 95 -3.04 -6.23 6.02
CA ASP A 95 -2.06 -5.74 6.98
C ASP A 95 -1.07 -4.72 6.39
N ASP A 96 -1.10 -4.50 5.08
CA ASP A 96 -0.25 -3.51 4.38
C ASP A 96 -0.98 -2.87 3.19
N ASN A 97 -0.37 -1.83 2.62
CA ASN A 97 -0.82 -1.18 1.40
C ASN A 97 0.06 -1.56 0.21
N TYR A 98 -0.55 -1.78 -0.95
CA TYR A 98 0.11 -2.20 -2.18
C TYR A 98 -0.34 -1.34 -3.37
N ASP A 99 0.47 -1.31 -4.42
CA ASP A 99 0.19 -0.53 -5.64
C ASP A 99 -1.11 -0.96 -6.33
N GLU A 100 -1.36 -2.27 -6.40
CA GLU A 100 -2.56 -2.84 -7.01
C GLU A 100 -3.01 -4.11 -6.29
N TYR A 101 -4.31 -4.21 -6.04
CA TYR A 101 -4.97 -5.42 -5.54
C TYR A 101 -5.77 -6.06 -6.65
N ILE A 102 -5.81 -7.39 -6.64
CA ILE A 102 -6.52 -8.21 -7.59
C ILE A 102 -7.48 -9.08 -6.79
N LEU A 103 -8.78 -8.82 -6.91
CA LEU A 103 -9.82 -9.69 -6.40
C LEU A 103 -10.26 -10.62 -7.50
N SER A 104 -10.31 -11.91 -7.21
CA SER A 104 -10.78 -12.93 -8.15
C SER A 104 -11.80 -13.83 -7.49
N ARG A 105 -12.81 -14.23 -8.25
CA ARG A 105 -13.70 -15.32 -7.87
C ARG A 105 -13.94 -16.20 -9.09
N THR A 106 -14.07 -17.50 -8.85
CA THR A 106 -14.62 -18.40 -9.86
C THR A 106 -16.12 -18.50 -9.57
N ASP A 107 -16.95 -18.04 -10.52
CA ASP A 107 -18.40 -18.19 -10.40
C ASP A 107 -18.75 -19.68 -10.59
N PRO A 108 -19.44 -20.34 -9.64
CA PRO A 108 -19.77 -21.76 -9.77
C PRO A 108 -20.68 -22.09 -10.97
N ASP A 109 -21.41 -21.10 -11.49
CA ASP A 109 -22.31 -21.26 -12.63
C ASP A 109 -21.60 -21.01 -13.98
N THR A 110 -20.35 -20.55 -13.95
CA THR A 110 -19.54 -20.32 -15.15
C THR A 110 -18.16 -21.00 -15.05
N THR A 111 -17.44 -21.10 -16.17
CA THR A 111 -16.04 -21.55 -16.16
C THR A 111 -15.07 -20.38 -16.24
N SER A 112 -15.55 -19.14 -16.12
CA SER A 112 -14.74 -17.93 -16.19
C SER A 112 -14.44 -17.41 -14.80
N ASP A 113 -13.16 -17.13 -14.57
CA ASP A 113 -12.75 -16.32 -13.44
C ASP A 113 -13.15 -14.87 -13.69
N GLU A 114 -13.84 -14.29 -12.72
CA GLU A 114 -14.16 -12.89 -12.72
C GLU A 114 -13.12 -12.14 -11.88
N ILE A 115 -12.54 -11.09 -12.46
CA ILE A 115 -11.40 -10.37 -11.91
C ILE A 115 -11.71 -8.88 -11.77
N VAL A 116 -11.45 -8.34 -10.59
CA VAL A 116 -11.53 -6.91 -10.28
C VAL A 116 -10.16 -6.42 -9.85
N TYR A 117 -9.66 -5.39 -10.54
CA TYR A 117 -8.40 -4.71 -10.21
C TYR A 117 -8.70 -3.44 -9.42
N ILE A 118 -7.92 -3.20 -8.37
CA ILE A 118 -8.05 -2.05 -7.48
C ILE A 118 -6.67 -1.40 -7.40
N LYS A 119 -6.49 -0.27 -8.09
CA LYS A 119 -5.20 0.41 -8.16
C LYS A 119 -5.15 1.60 -7.20
N CYS A 120 -4.05 1.74 -6.47
CA CYS A 120 -3.75 2.97 -5.75
C CYS A 120 -3.35 4.08 -6.72
N ASN A 121 -4.07 5.20 -6.72
CA ASN A 121 -3.77 6.34 -7.59
C ASN A 121 -2.97 7.44 -6.89
N ARG A 122 -2.98 7.47 -5.56
CA ARG A 122 -2.31 8.52 -4.80
C ARG A 122 -1.86 8.01 -3.45
N TRP A 123 -0.57 7.80 -3.32
CA TRP A 123 0.09 7.50 -2.07
C TRP A 123 0.13 8.73 -1.15
N LEU A 124 -0.06 8.49 0.15
CA LEU A 124 0.16 9.46 1.22
C LEU A 124 1.47 9.11 1.93
N PRO A 125 2.29 10.13 2.23
CA PRO A 125 3.46 9.92 3.07
C PRO A 125 2.98 9.41 4.43
N LEU A 126 3.74 8.53 5.07
CA LEU A 126 3.63 8.40 6.51
C LEU A 126 3.86 9.80 7.09
N GLU A 127 2.91 10.32 7.87
CA GLU A 127 3.24 11.41 8.77
C GLU A 127 4.41 10.90 9.60
N ASN A 128 5.57 11.58 9.51
CA ASN A 128 6.72 11.25 10.33
C ASN A 128 6.18 11.12 11.76
N GLU A 129 6.39 9.95 12.36
CA GLU A 129 6.50 9.87 13.81
C GLU A 129 7.60 10.88 14.15
N SER A 130 7.19 12.09 14.51
CA SER A 130 8.09 13.11 15.01
C SER A 130 8.60 12.60 16.35
N GLU A 131 9.71 11.86 16.30
CA GLU A 131 10.65 11.74 17.42
C GLU A 131 11.27 13.10 17.74
#